data_AF-A0A8J6TQ64-F1
#
_entry.id   AF-A0A8J6TQ64-F1
#
_cell.length_a   1.000
_cell.length_b   1.000
_cell.length_c   1.000
_cell.angle_alpha   90.00
_cell.angle_beta   90.00
_cell.angle_gamma   90.00
#
_symmetry.space_group_name_H-M   'P 1'
#
loop_
_entity.id
_entity.type
_entity.pdbx_description
1 polymer ?
#
loop_
_entity_poly.entity_id
_entity_poly.type
_entity_poly.pdbx_seq_one_letter_code
_entity_poly.pdbx_strand_id
1 'polypeptide(L)' 'MTAEEYISLEEAKKYYDIDRLPSDTSGNIRIVKIGDYDACPCISPHVSSTKMIGGFRITSKSFKNGVLRIRFKLSK' A
#
# COMPACT_ATOMS: atom_id res chain seq x y z
N MET A 1 -5.80 10.35 -7.36
CA MET A 1 -4.47 10.98 -7.43
C MET A 1 -3.67 10.42 -6.27
N THR A 2 -2.41 10.05 -6.48
CA THR A 2 -1.54 9.59 -5.39
C THR A 2 -0.86 10.79 -4.76
N ALA A 3 -0.88 10.86 -3.44
CA ALA A 3 -0.17 11.86 -2.65
C ALA A 3 0.79 11.15 -1.70
N GLU A 4 1.82 11.87 -1.27
CA GLU A 4 2.86 11.36 -0.39
C GLU A 4 3.00 12.30 0.80
N GLU A 5 3.19 11.72 1.98
CA GLU A 5 3.43 12.47 3.21
C GLU A 5 4.51 11.77 4.02
N TYR A 6 5.28 12.55 4.78
CA TYR A 6 6.30 12.04 5.68
C TYR A 6 5.89 12.39 7.10
N ILE A 7 5.59 11.38 7.90
CA ILE A 7 5.17 11.55 9.30
C ILE A 7 6.16 10.86 10.22
N SER A 8 6.17 11.24 11.50
CA SER A 8 7.01 10.54 12.47
C SER A 8 6.54 9.09 12.64
N LEU A 9 7.46 8.20 13.06
CA LEU A 9 7.09 6.83 13.39
C LEU A 9 5.95 6.79 14.44
N GLU A 10 5.99 7.66 15.45
CA GLU A 10 4.97 7.72 16.51
C GLU A 10 3.57 8.07 15.99
N GLU A 11 3.48 9.02 15.05
CA GLU A 11 2.24 9.34 14.36
C GLU A 11 1.80 8.18 13.47
N ALA A 12 2.74 7.54 12.77
CA ALA A 12 2.42 6.39 11.93
C ALA A 12 1.79 5.24 12.73
N LYS A 13 2.28 4.95 13.94
CA LYS A 13 1.70 3.90 14.82
C LYS A 13 0.25 4.17 15.21
N LYS A 14 -0.19 5.43 15.23
CA LYS A 14 -1.56 5.81 15.64
C LYS A 14 -2.57 5.60 14.53
N TYR A 15 -2.15 5.79 13.28
CA TYR A 15 -3.07 5.87 12.14
C TYR A 15 -2.91 4.73 11.14
N TYR A 16 -1.79 4.00 11.15
CA TYR A 16 -1.46 3.01 10.14
C TYR A 16 -0.96 1.70 10.75
N ASP A 17 -1.18 0.60 10.02
CA ASP A 17 -0.59 -0.69 10.33
C ASP A 17 0.92 -0.66 10.06
N ILE A 18 1.71 -0.77 11.13
CA ILE A 18 3.17 -0.73 11.11
C ILE A 18 3.80 -2.11 11.34
N ASP A 19 3.02 -3.20 11.40
CA ASP A 19 3.52 -4.55 11.66
C ASP A 19 4.48 -5.04 10.56
N ARG A 20 4.42 -4.39 9.40
CA ARG A 20 5.28 -4.68 8.25
C ARG A 20 6.59 -3.89 8.23
N LEU A 21 6.76 -2.93 9.15
CA LEU A 21 7.99 -2.16 9.25
C LEU A 21 9.07 -2.98 10.00
N PRO A 22 10.34 -2.95 9.54
CA PRO A 22 11.45 -3.50 10.31
C PRO A 22 11.51 -2.90 11.72
N SER A 23 11.97 -3.69 12.70
CA SER A 23 12.12 -3.23 14.09
C SER A 23 13.11 -2.06 14.25
N ASP A 24 14.04 -1.90 13.31
CA ASP A 24 15.04 -0.83 13.29
C ASP A 24 14.57 0.41 12.50
N THR A 25 13.28 0.49 12.19
CA THR A 25 12.75 1.67 11.49
C THR A 25 12.76 2.86 12.45
N SER A 26 13.55 3.87 12.13
CA SER A 26 13.65 5.12 12.87
C SER A 26 13.45 6.32 11.94
N GLY A 27 13.01 7.44 12.49
CA GLY A 27 12.78 8.68 11.74
C GLY A 27 11.39 8.76 11.10
N ASN A 28 11.34 9.38 9.91
CA ASN A 28 10.09 9.69 9.22
C ASN A 28 9.67 8.55 8.28
N ILE A 29 8.41 8.15 8.38
CA ILE A 29 7.77 7.13 7.56
C ILE A 29 7.08 7.79 6.38
N ARG A 30 7.38 7.29 5.18
CA ARG A 30 6.68 7.69 3.96
C ARG A 30 5.33 6.99 3.88
N ILE A 31 4.26 7.79 3.89
CA ILE A 31 2.88 7.35 3.70
C ILE A 31 2.46 7.69 2.29
N VAL A 32 1.98 6.69 1.57
CA VAL A 32 1.37 6.86 0.25
C VAL A 32 -0.14 6.87 0.42
N LYS A 33 -0.79 7.94 -0.03
CA LYS A 33 -2.24 8.13 -0.01
C LYS A 33 -2.81 7.98 -1.41
N ILE A 34 -3.80 7.12 -1.57
CA ILE A 34 -4.54 6.91 -2.82
C ILE A 34 -5.90 7.61 -2.68
N GLY A 35 -5.92 8.93 -2.91
CA GLY A 35 -7.13 9.74 -2.69
C GLY A 35 -7.68 9.58 -1.27
N ASP A 36 -8.98 9.34 -1.17
CA ASP A 36 -9.74 9.01 0.05
C ASP A 36 -9.96 7.50 0.23
N TYR A 37 -9.38 6.67 -0.65
CA TYR A 37 -9.62 5.23 -0.67
C TYR A 37 -8.70 4.45 0.27
N ASP A 38 -7.39 4.70 0.20
CA ASP A 38 -6.40 3.96 0.96
C ASP A 38 -5.18 4.83 1.32
N ALA A 39 -4.53 4.52 2.44
CA ALA A 39 -3.32 5.19 2.89
C ALA A 39 -2.45 4.22 3.68
N CYS A 40 -1.22 3.98 3.21
CA CYS A 40 -0.34 3.00 3.84
C CYS A 40 1.15 3.41 3.80
N PRO A 41 1.96 2.90 4.75
CA PRO A 41 3.41 3.04 4.70
C PRO A 41 3.99 2.31 3.49
N CYS A 42 4.66 3.03 2.60
CA CYS A 42 5.27 2.41 1.42
C CYS A 42 6.55 3.14 0.96
N ILE A 43 7.62 2.38 0.76
CA ILE A 43 8.92 2.88 0.26
C ILE A 43 9.00 2.90 -1.27
N SER A 44 8.17 2.12 -1.96
CA SER A 44 8.25 1.93 -3.41
C SER A 44 7.69 3.13 -4.20
N PRO A 45 8.15 3.35 -5.44
CA PRO A 45 7.55 4.37 -6.31
C PRO A 45 6.12 3.99 -6.72
N HIS A 46 5.25 5.00 -6.82
CA HIS A 46 3.86 4.85 -7.27
C HIS A 46 3.60 5.71 -8.51
N VAL A 47 2.65 5.29 -9.34
CA VAL A 47 2.12 6.12 -10.43
C VAL A 47 1.30 7.27 -9.86
N SER A 48 1.30 8.44 -10.53
CA SER A 48 0.62 9.65 -10.03
C SER A 48 -0.91 9.54 -9.95
N SER A 49 -1.51 8.59 -10.67
CA SER A 49 -2.95 8.35 -10.70
C SER A 49 -3.29 6.89 -10.97
N THR A 50 -4.32 6.38 -10.31
CA THR A 50 -4.85 5.02 -10.52
C THR A 50 -5.26 4.78 -11.97
N LYS A 51 -5.65 5.84 -12.71
CA LYS A 51 -5.95 5.77 -14.15
C LYS A 51 -4.76 5.28 -14.99
N MET A 52 -3.52 5.55 -14.55
CA MET A 52 -2.31 5.10 -15.27
C MET A 52 -2.05 3.60 -15.16
N ILE A 53 -2.63 2.93 -14.15
CA ILE A 53 -2.53 1.48 -14.01
C ILE A 53 -3.27 0.78 -15.16
N GLY A 54 -4.28 1.43 -15.73
CA GLY A 54 -5.13 0.88 -16.77
C GLY A 54 -6.10 -0.17 -16.22
N GLY A 55 -6.47 -1.14 -17.06
CA GLY A 55 -7.29 -2.26 -16.64
C GLY A 55 -6.48 -3.34 -15.93
N PHE A 56 -7.10 -4.09 -15.04
CA PHE A 56 -6.54 -5.33 -14.53
C PHE A 56 -7.64 -6.38 -14.44
N ARG A 57 -7.25 -7.65 -14.40
CA ARG A 57 -8.17 -8.76 -14.17
C ARG A 57 -7.64 -9.71 -13.11
N ILE A 58 -8.55 -10.17 -12.25
CA ILE A 58 -8.28 -11.25 -11.31
C ILE A 58 -8.17 -12.56 -12.12
N THR A 59 -7.06 -13.26 -12.00
CA THR A 59 -6.82 -14.52 -12.73
C THR A 59 -7.24 -15.75 -11.93
N SER A 60 -7.07 -15.71 -10.61
CA SER A 60 -7.43 -16.81 -9.72
C SER A 60 -7.53 -16.34 -8.28
N LYS A 61 -8.27 -17.09 -7.46
CA LYS A 61 -8.36 -16.92 -6.01
C LYS A 61 -8.16 -18.27 -5.31
N SER A 62 -7.52 -18.27 -4.15
CA SER A 62 -7.41 -19.46 -3.30
C SER A 62 -7.48 -19.05 -1.83
N PHE A 63 -8.22 -19.80 -1.03
CA PHE A 63 -8.34 -19.60 0.42
C PHE A 63 -7.81 -20.85 1.15
N LYS A 64 -6.76 -20.70 1.94
CA LYS A 64 -6.15 -21.78 2.74
C LYS A 64 -5.59 -21.19 4.03
N ASN A 65 -5.73 -21.91 5.15
CA ASN A 65 -5.20 -21.54 6.46
C ASN A 65 -5.56 -20.11 6.90
N GLY A 66 -6.81 -19.68 6.65
CA GLY A 66 -7.26 -18.32 7.00
C GLY A 66 -6.76 -17.19 6.09
N VAL A 67 -5.95 -17.49 5.06
CA VAL A 67 -5.39 -16.49 4.14
C VAL A 67 -6.09 -16.54 2.78
N LEU A 68 -6.70 -15.41 2.38
CA LEU A 68 -7.23 -15.21 1.04
C LEU A 68 -6.12 -14.69 0.11
N ARG A 69 -5.70 -15.52 -0.84
CA ARG A 69 -4.74 -15.13 -1.88
C ARG A 69 -5.47 -14.83 -3.18
N ILE A 70 -5.42 -13.57 -3.61
CA ILE A 70 -5.94 -13.10 -4.89
C ILE A 70 -4.76 -12.89 -5.84
N ARG A 71 -4.85 -13.43 -7.05
CA ARG A 71 -3.86 -13.21 -8.12
C ARG A 71 -4.51 -12.38 -9.21
N PHE A 72 -3.80 -11.36 -9.68
CA PHE A 72 -4.27 -10.50 -10.76
C PHE A 72 -3.16 -10.28 -11.78
N LYS A 73 -3.55 -9.83 -12.98
CA LYS A 73 -2.64 -9.34 -14.01
C LYS A 73 -3.14 -7.99 -14.49
N LEU A 74 -2.21 -7.07 -14.76
CA LEU A 74 -2.51 -5.87 -15.50
C LEU A 74 -2.89 -6.27 -16.93
N SER A 75 -3.98 -5.71 -17.42
CA SER A 75 -4.36 -5.80 -18.82
C SER A 75 -3.37 -4.92 -19.58
N LYS A 76 -2.40 -5.57 -20.24
CA LYS A 76 -1.62 -4.90 -21.28
C LYS A 76 -2.56 -4.40 -22.37
#